data_AF-A0A952LW00-F1
#
_entry.id   AF-A0A952LW00-F1
#
_cell.length_a   1.000
_cell.length_b   1.000
_cell.length_c   1.000
_cell.angle_alpha   90.00
_cell.angle_beta   90.00
_cell.angle_gamma   90.00
#
_symmetry.space_group_name_H-M   'P 1'
#
loop_
_entity.id
_entity.type
_entity.pdbx_description
1 polymer ?
#
loop_
_entity_poly.entity_id
_entity_poly.type
_entity_poly.pdbx_seq_one_letter_code
_entity_poly.pdbx_strand_id
1 'polypeptide(L)' 'PGDIIATGTPSGVGYAMEPPQFLKHGDVVTCNIEQIGTLTNQVCAV' A
#
# COMPACT_ATOMS: atom_id res chain seq x y z
N PRO A 1 4.00 -23.18 11.97
CA PRO A 1 4.98 -22.08 12.07
C PRO A 1 5.18 -21.43 10.71
N GLY A 2 5.01 -20.11 10.61
CA GLY A 2 5.06 -19.38 9.33
C GLY A 2 3.79 -18.63 8.97
N ASP A 3 2.76 -18.68 9.83
CA ASP A 3 1.55 -17.89 9.64
C ASP A 3 1.87 -16.39 9.66
N ILE A 4 1.23 -15.63 8.78
CA ILE A 4 1.40 -14.18 8.64
C ILE A 4 0.05 -13.51 8.93
N ILE A 5 0.02 -12.56 9.87
CA ILE A 5 -1.16 -11.78 10.22
C ILE A 5 -0.93 -10.32 9.80
N ALA A 6 -1.76 -9.80 8.91
CA ALA A 6 -1.82 -8.38 8.61
C ALA A 6 -2.67 -7.67 9.67
N THR A 7 -2.07 -6.76 10.43
CA THR A 7 -2.68 -6.15 11.64
C THR A 7 -3.56 -4.93 11.36
N GLY A 8 -3.70 -4.52 10.09
CA GLY A 8 -4.53 -3.39 9.66
C GLY A 8 -3.74 -2.25 9.04
N THR A 9 -4.45 -1.22 8.58
CA THR A 9 -3.88 0.00 7.99
C THR A 9 -4.42 1.24 8.71
N PRO A 10 -3.63 2.32 8.84
CA PRO A 10 -4.13 3.63 9.25
C PRO A 10 -5.12 4.23 8.24
N SER A 11 -5.60 5.44 8.55
CA SER A 11 -6.42 6.25 7.63
C SER A 11 -5.63 6.68 6.38
N GLY A 12 -6.37 7.13 5.35
CA GLY A 12 -5.77 7.62 4.10
C GLY A 12 -5.80 6.62 2.94
N VAL A 13 -6.56 5.53 3.04
CA VAL A 13 -6.83 4.65 1.89
C VAL A 13 -7.54 5.43 0.80
N GLY A 14 -7.12 5.26 -0.45
CA GLY A 14 -7.59 6.08 -1.58
C GLY A 14 -9.10 6.02 -1.83
N TYR A 15 -9.76 4.90 -1.50
CA TYR A 15 -11.22 4.77 -1.53
C TYR A 15 -11.94 5.81 -0.65
N ALA A 16 -11.34 6.20 0.47
CA ALA A 16 -11.93 7.12 1.44
C ALA A 16 -11.55 8.59 1.20
N MET A 17 -10.84 8.90 0.11
CA MET A 17 -10.52 10.27 -0.30
C MET A 17 -11.71 10.91 -1.04
N GLU A 18 -11.75 12.24 -1.12
CA GLU A 18 -12.74 13.01 -1.88
C GLU A 18 -12.01 13.94 -2.88
N PRO A 19 -12.04 13.66 -4.20
CA PRO A 19 -12.61 12.46 -4.83
C PRO A 19 -11.80 11.18 -4.53
N PRO A 20 -12.40 9.98 -4.63
CA PRO A 20 -11.67 8.73 -4.45
C PRO A 20 -10.51 8.59 -5.43
N GLN A 21 -9.37 8.09 -4.94
CA GLN A 21 -8.17 7.85 -5.75
C GLN A 21 -7.79 6.38 -5.73
N PHE A 22 -7.77 5.74 -6.89
CA PHE A 22 -7.33 4.35 -7.04
C PHE A 22 -6.02 4.27 -7.80
N LEU A 23 -5.29 3.17 -7.58
CA LEU A 23 -4.03 2.90 -8.27
C LEU A 23 -4.23 2.78 -9.77
N LYS A 24 -3.26 3.29 -10.52
CA LYS A 24 -3.19 3.28 -11.98
C LYS A 24 -1.92 2.58 -12.43
N HIS A 25 -1.89 2.16 -13.69
CA HIS A 25 -0.68 1.61 -14.30
C HIS A 25 0.47 2.63 -14.21
N GLY A 26 1.63 2.15 -13.76
CA GLY A 26 2.84 2.94 -13.60
C GLY A 26 3.01 3.54 -12.20
N ASP A 27 1.96 3.55 -11.36
CA ASP A 27 2.06 4.06 -9.99
C ASP A 27 3.09 3.26 -9.17
N VAL A 28 3.86 3.96 -8.34
CA VAL A 28 4.81 3.36 -7.41
C VAL A 28 4.31 3.54 -5.98
N VAL A 29 4.05 2.44 -5.29
CA VAL A 29 3.61 2.42 -3.90
C VAL A 29 4.79 2.10 -3.00
N THR A 30 5.04 2.95 -2.02
CA THR A 30 6.09 2.75 -1.01
C THR A 30 5.48 2.71 0.38
N CYS A 31 5.70 1.61 1.09
CA CYS A 31 5.30 1.41 2.47
C CYS A 31 6.54 1.42 3.36
N ASN A 32 6.50 2.12 4.49
CA ASN A 32 7.61 2.18 5.44
C ASN A 32 7.12 1.95 6.86
N ILE A 33 7.82 1.08 7.59
CA ILE A 33 7.67 0.94 9.04
C ILE A 33 9.04 1.18 9.65
N GLU A 34 9.12 2.12 10.59
CA GLU A 34 10.35 2.44 11.29
C GLU A 34 10.97 1.18 11.92
N GLN A 35 12.29 1.05 11.84
CA GLN A 35 13.06 -0.10 12.35
C GLN A 35 12.80 -1.45 11.66
N ILE A 36 11.87 -1.53 10.69
CA ILE A 36 11.65 -2.74 9.88
C ILE A 36 12.21 -2.53 8.47
N GLY A 37 11.83 -1.42 7.82
CA GLY A 37 12.31 -1.08 6.49
C GLY A 37 11.23 -0.57 5.56
N THR A 38 11.57 -0.53 4.27
CA THR A 38 10.75 0.04 3.20
C THR A 38 10.48 -1.02 2.13
N LEU A 39 9.22 -1.12 1.70
CA LEU A 39 8.79 -1.97 0.59
C LEU A 39 8.23 -1.08 -0.52
N THR A 40 8.77 -1.22 -1.73
CA THR A 40 8.33 -0.46 -2.91
C THR A 40 7.89 -1.40 -4.02
N ASN A 41 6.70 -1.15 -4.56
CA ASN A 41 6.13 -1.94 -5.66
C ASN A 41 5.58 -1.02 -6.76
N GLN A 42 5.78 -1.38 -8.02
CA GLN A 42 5.21 -0.70 -9.18
C GLN A 42 3.95 -1.44 -9.66
N VAL A 43 2.89 -0.68 -9.96
CA VAL A 43 1.63 -1.21 -10.46
C VAL A 43 1.71 -1.43 -11.97
N CYS A 44 1.57 -2.68 -12.40
CA CYS A 44 1.55 -3.06 -13.81
C CYS A 44 0.16 -3.57 -14.19
N ALA A 45 -0.44 -2.98 -15.24
CA ALA A 45 -1.65 -3.54 -15.83
C ALA A 45 -1.31 -4.85 -16.54
N VAL A 46 -2.25 -5.80 -16.50
CA VAL A 46 -2.19 -7.09 -17.20
C VAL A 46 -2.98 -7.05 -18.50
#